data_AF-G0UD48-F1
#
_entry.id   AF-G0UD48-F1
#
_cell.length_a   1.000
_cell.length_b   1.000
_cell.length_c   1.000
_cell.angle_alpha   90.00
_cell.angle_beta   90.00
_cell.angle_gamma   90.00
#
_symmetry.space_group_name_H-M   'P 1'
#
loop_
_entity.id
_entity.type
_entity.pdbx_description
1 polymer ?
#
loop_
_entity_poly.entity_id
_entity_poly.type
_entity_poly.pdbx_seq_one_letter_code
_entity_poly.pdbx_strand_id
1 'polypeptide(L)'
;MEKVAFSTLQQKLVSLRFDGWDAISECDVYTGAPYCYALFMRHILSSFPTATAALMRKHSWFCIEGEDGALASAVLRVLAKECGYKARITPLQFRAKKYAAAKMAMCSDLFDCLRVLTARHASRAKPRRATVASGDFPRPLVCYSADVKNLEQPLEAQLHSLDERRRTLNAVVRTAPTCASL
;
A
#
# COMPACT_ATOMS: atom_id res chain seq x y z
N MET A 1 15.90 4.95 24.22
CA MET A 1 15.15 3.83 23.62
C MET A 1 14.48 4.24 22.31
N GLU A 2 13.84 5.42 22.23
CA GLU A 2 13.15 5.90 21.03
C GLU A 2 14.06 6.11 19.81
N LYS A 3 15.28 6.61 19.99
CA LYS A 3 16.26 6.74 18.89
C LYS A 3 16.59 5.41 18.20
N VAL A 4 16.71 4.33 18.98
CA VAL A 4 16.97 2.98 18.44
C VAL A 4 15.74 2.47 17.68
N ALA A 5 14.54 2.65 18.25
CA ALA A 5 13.29 2.27 17.61
C ALA A 5 13.07 3.04 16.29
N PHE A 6 13.36 4.33 16.26
CA PHE A 6 13.28 5.14 15.05
C PHE A 6 14.32 4.72 14.01
N SER A 7 15.57 4.49 14.41
CA SER A 7 16.61 4.00 13.50
C SER A 7 16.22 2.68 12.82
N THR A 8 15.65 1.73 13.57
CA THR A 8 15.14 0.47 13.00
C THR A 8 13.97 0.71 12.03
N LEU A 9 13.02 1.57 12.39
CA LEU A 9 11.91 1.93 11.51
C LEU A 9 12.40 2.63 10.23
N GLN A 10 13.35 3.55 10.37
CA GLN A 10 13.96 4.28 9.26
C GLN A 10 14.67 3.32 8.30
N GLN A 11 15.44 2.35 8.80
CA GLN A 11 16.06 1.32 7.95
C GLN A 11 15.01 0.52 7.16
N LYS A 12 13.89 0.14 7.80
CA LYS A 12 12.78 -0.53 7.13
C LYS A 12 12.17 0.37 6.04
N LEU A 13 11.89 1.63 6.34
CA LEU A 13 11.36 2.61 5.39
C LEU A 13 12.30 2.86 4.20
N VAL A 14 13.61 2.96 4.45
CA VAL A 14 14.64 3.06 3.41
C VAL A 14 14.64 1.82 2.51
N SER A 15 14.50 0.61 3.09
CA SER A 15 14.39 -0.63 2.30
C SER A 15 13.14 -0.65 1.39
N LEU A 16 12.10 0.09 1.76
CA LEU A 16 10.89 0.30 0.97
C LEU A 16 10.96 1.53 0.06
N ARG A 17 12.13 2.19 -0.04
CA ARG A 17 12.32 3.41 -0.83
C ARG A 17 11.35 4.53 -0.43
N PHE A 18 11.09 4.71 0.86
CA PHE A 18 10.30 5.85 1.35
C PHE A 18 10.96 7.16 0.93
N ASP A 19 10.19 8.01 0.28
CA ASP A 19 10.59 9.28 -0.34
C ASP A 19 9.94 10.50 0.35
N GLY A 20 8.95 10.29 1.23
CA GLY A 20 8.26 11.35 1.97
C GLY A 20 9.06 11.99 3.10
N TRP A 21 10.40 11.92 3.10
CA TRP A 21 11.24 12.51 4.15
C TRP A 21 11.16 14.03 4.17
N ASP A 22 10.98 14.69 3.02
CA ASP A 22 10.91 16.16 2.93
C ASP A 22 9.69 16.75 3.64
N ALA A 23 8.64 15.95 3.85
CA ALA A 23 7.41 16.36 4.55
C ALA A 23 7.47 16.12 6.06
N ILE A 24 8.56 15.55 6.59
CA ILE A 24 8.66 15.08 7.97
C ILE A 24 9.94 15.62 8.62
N SER A 25 9.80 16.41 9.68
CA SER A 25 10.96 16.78 10.48
C SER A 25 11.28 15.72 11.54
N GLU A 26 12.54 15.67 11.97
CA GLU A 26 12.96 14.83 13.09
C GLU A 26 12.17 15.18 14.38
N CYS A 27 11.86 16.46 14.57
CA CYS A 27 11.03 16.94 15.68
C CYS A 27 9.61 16.35 15.64
N ASP A 28 8.97 16.30 14.47
CA ASP A 28 7.63 15.75 14.33
C ASP A 28 7.58 14.25 14.66
N VAL A 29 8.64 13.52 14.29
CA VAL A 29 8.80 12.11 14.64
C VAL A 29 8.87 11.94 16.16
N TYR A 30 9.81 12.62 16.83
CA TYR A 30 10.02 12.44 18.28
C TYR A 30 8.91 13.03 19.14
N THR A 31 8.25 14.10 18.68
CA THR A 31 7.01 14.60 19.31
C THR A 31 5.82 13.68 19.04
N GLY A 32 5.96 12.66 18.21
CA GLY A 32 4.88 11.72 17.97
C GLY A 32 3.75 12.34 17.15
N ALA A 33 4.01 13.24 16.22
CA ALA A 33 2.99 13.85 15.38
C ALA A 33 2.24 12.77 14.55
N PRO A 34 0.90 12.65 14.66
CA PRO A 34 0.15 11.55 14.03
C PRO A 34 0.39 11.40 12.52
N TYR A 35 0.48 12.52 11.81
CA TYR A 35 0.61 12.55 10.36
C TYR A 35 1.88 11.84 9.86
N CYS A 36 3.01 11.94 10.57
CA CYS A 36 4.25 11.25 10.18
C CYS A 36 4.06 9.74 10.15
N TYR A 37 3.44 9.21 11.20
CA TYR A 37 3.21 7.77 11.33
C TYR A 37 2.11 7.29 10.39
N ALA A 38 1.12 8.12 10.11
CA ALA A 38 0.13 7.82 9.08
C ALA A 38 0.78 7.77 7.68
N LEU A 39 1.67 8.71 7.34
CA LEU A 39 2.47 8.66 6.11
C LEU A 39 3.30 7.38 6.02
N PHE A 40 4.00 7.01 7.10
CA PHE A 40 4.75 5.76 7.15
C PHE A 40 3.84 4.54 6.92
N MET A 41 2.67 4.47 7.57
CA MET A 41 1.73 3.37 7.38
C MET A 41 1.20 3.28 5.96
N ARG A 42 0.83 4.42 5.34
CA ARG A 42 0.38 4.44 3.94
C ARG A 42 1.46 3.92 3.01
N HIS A 43 2.69 4.38 3.20
CA HIS A 43 3.82 3.92 2.39
C HIS A 43 4.12 2.43 2.58
N ILE A 44 4.08 1.96 3.82
CA ILE A 44 4.25 0.54 4.12
C ILE A 44 3.16 -0.28 3.40
N LEU A 45 1.89 0.11 3.51
CA LEU A 45 0.78 -0.58 2.86
C LEU A 45 0.89 -0.58 1.33
N SER A 46 1.28 0.54 0.72
CA SER A 46 1.47 0.63 -0.73
C SER A 46 2.67 -0.19 -1.23
N SER A 47 3.69 -0.36 -0.39
CA SER A 47 4.89 -1.15 -0.70
C SER A 47 4.64 -2.67 -0.70
N PHE A 48 3.54 -3.14 -0.09
CA PHE A 48 3.13 -4.55 -0.10
C PHE A 48 1.78 -4.76 -0.81
N PRO A 49 1.65 -4.41 -2.11
CA PRO A 49 0.35 -4.34 -2.78
C PRO A 49 -0.41 -5.66 -2.76
N THR A 50 0.28 -6.79 -2.95
CA THR A 50 -0.33 -8.12 -2.93
C THR A 50 -0.90 -8.50 -1.57
N ALA A 51 -0.15 -8.26 -0.49
CA ALA A 51 -0.61 -8.54 0.86
C ALA A 51 -1.72 -7.58 1.28
N THR A 52 -1.57 -6.29 0.98
CA THR A 52 -2.59 -5.27 1.24
C THR A 52 -3.90 -5.59 0.51
N ALA A 53 -3.85 -5.95 -0.77
CA ALA A 53 -5.04 -6.36 -1.52
C ALA A 53 -5.66 -7.66 -0.99
N ALA A 54 -4.86 -8.60 -0.48
CA ALA A 54 -5.40 -9.79 0.19
C ALA A 54 -6.11 -9.44 1.51
N LEU A 55 -5.56 -8.50 2.29
CA LEU A 55 -6.20 -7.99 3.50
C LEU A 55 -7.53 -7.29 3.20
N MET A 56 -7.56 -6.42 2.18
CA MET A 56 -8.78 -5.72 1.78
C MET A 56 -9.87 -6.70 1.30
N ARG A 57 -9.50 -7.76 0.58
CA ARG A 57 -10.46 -8.82 0.19
C ARG A 57 -10.95 -9.65 1.37
N LYS A 58 -10.08 -9.91 2.35
CA LYS A 58 -10.42 -10.70 3.55
C LYS A 58 -11.28 -9.91 4.52
N HIS A 59 -11.08 -8.59 4.61
CA HIS A 59 -11.70 -7.71 5.58
C HIS A 59 -12.40 -6.54 4.87
N SER A 60 -13.72 -6.64 4.72
CA SER A 60 -14.54 -5.60 4.05
C SER A 60 -14.49 -4.21 4.71
N TRP A 61 -14.08 -4.15 5.97
CA TRP A 61 -13.89 -2.91 6.74
C TRP A 61 -12.50 -2.31 6.58
N PHE A 62 -11.55 -3.00 5.94
CA PHE A 62 -10.17 -2.54 5.81
C PHE A 62 -10.00 -1.71 4.54
N CYS A 63 -9.82 -0.41 4.74
CA CYS A 63 -9.56 0.59 3.70
C CYS A 63 -8.35 1.44 4.10
N ILE A 64 -7.62 1.93 3.09
CA ILE A 64 -6.50 2.85 3.30
C ILE A 64 -7.10 4.26 3.39
N GLU A 65 -7.30 4.73 4.61
CA GLU A 65 -7.99 5.97 4.89
C GLU A 65 -7.09 7.22 4.68
N GLY A 66 -7.73 8.29 4.21
CA GLY A 66 -7.12 9.62 4.13
C GLY A 66 -6.97 10.28 5.50
N GLU A 67 -7.87 10.01 6.44
CA GLU A 67 -7.78 10.52 7.82
C GLU A 67 -6.86 9.63 8.66
N ASP A 68 -5.93 10.25 9.40
CA ASP A 68 -4.87 9.54 10.11
C ASP A 68 -5.39 8.65 11.25
N GLY A 69 -6.43 9.08 11.97
CA GLY A 69 -7.04 8.30 13.05
C GLY A 69 -7.79 7.07 12.54
N ALA A 70 -8.56 7.20 11.45
CA ALA A 70 -9.27 6.12 10.80
C ALA A 70 -8.28 5.09 10.24
N LEU A 71 -7.19 5.56 9.61
CA LEU A 71 -6.10 4.69 9.15
C LEU A 71 -5.47 3.92 10.32
N ALA A 72 -5.13 4.61 11.41
CA ALA A 72 -4.54 3.97 12.57
C ALA A 72 -5.48 2.93 13.21
N SER A 73 -6.79 3.22 13.24
CA SER A 73 -7.82 2.29 13.71
C SER A 73 -7.87 1.02 12.85
N ALA A 74 -7.89 1.19 11.53
CA ALA A 74 -7.89 0.09 10.57
C ALA A 74 -6.61 -0.77 10.71
N VAL A 75 -5.44 -0.13 10.77
CA VAL A 75 -4.15 -0.79 10.94
C VAL A 75 -4.07 -1.56 12.26
N LEU A 76 -4.46 -0.95 13.38
CA LEU A 76 -4.51 -1.60 14.69
C LEU A 76 -5.39 -2.85 14.67
N ARG A 77 -6.55 -2.76 14.01
CA ARG A 77 -7.47 -3.89 13.88
C ARG A 77 -6.91 -5.01 13.01
N VAL A 78 -6.22 -4.67 11.92
CA VAL A 78 -5.50 -5.66 11.08
C VAL A 78 -4.40 -6.34 11.86
N LEU A 79 -3.55 -5.56 12.54
CA LEU A 79 -2.46 -6.08 13.37
C LEU A 79 -2.98 -7.04 14.44
N ALA A 80 -4.07 -6.69 15.12
CA ALA A 80 -4.68 -7.53 16.15
C ALA A 80 -5.21 -8.86 15.55
N LYS A 81 -5.90 -8.81 14.41
CA LYS A 81 -6.54 -9.99 13.80
C LYS A 81 -5.57 -10.92 13.07
N GLU A 82 -4.60 -10.37 12.35
CA GLU A 82 -3.72 -11.17 11.45
C GLU A 82 -2.39 -11.54 12.09
N CYS A 83 -1.92 -10.71 13.02
CA CYS A 83 -0.59 -10.80 13.59
C CYS A 83 -0.59 -10.93 15.12
N GLY A 84 -1.77 -11.10 15.73
CA GLY A 84 -1.91 -11.31 17.18
C GLY A 84 -1.41 -10.13 18.02
N TYR A 85 -1.42 -8.93 17.43
CA TYR A 85 -0.85 -7.74 18.05
C TYR A 85 -1.62 -7.33 19.30
N LYS A 86 -0.88 -7.11 20.40
CA LYS A 86 -1.41 -6.49 21.62
C LYS A 86 -1.27 -4.97 21.50
N ALA A 87 -2.39 -4.28 21.33
CA ALA A 87 -2.41 -2.83 21.14
C ALA A 87 -1.78 -2.09 22.34
N ARG A 88 -0.67 -1.39 22.08
CA ARG A 88 -0.01 -0.52 23.08
C ARG A 88 -0.69 0.83 23.21
N ILE A 89 -1.41 1.24 22.17
CA ILE A 89 -2.18 2.47 22.13
C ILE A 89 -3.52 2.24 21.44
N THR A 90 -4.52 3.03 21.83
CA THR A 90 -5.83 3.08 21.19
C THR A 90 -5.80 4.02 19.97
N PRO A 91 -6.78 3.93 19.06
CA PRO A 91 -6.90 4.87 17.94
C PRO A 91 -7.02 6.34 18.40
N LEU A 92 -7.68 6.59 19.54
CA LEU A 92 -7.78 7.93 20.12
C LEU A 92 -6.41 8.42 20.63
N GLN A 93 -5.64 7.54 21.27
CA GLN A 93 -4.28 7.86 21.70
C GLN A 93 -3.34 8.08 20.51
N PHE A 94 -3.57 7.41 19.37
CA PHE A 94 -2.80 7.67 18.16
C PHE A 94 -2.92 9.13 17.70
N ARG A 95 -4.06 9.81 17.91
CA ARG A 95 -4.22 11.22 17.56
C ARG A 95 -3.40 12.17 18.45
N ALA A 96 -2.89 11.71 19.59
CA ALA A 96 -2.11 12.54 20.51
C ALA A 96 -0.59 12.55 20.17
N LYS A 97 0.08 13.68 20.45
CA LYS A 97 1.53 13.90 20.28
C LYS A 97 2.40 13.40 21.46
N LYS A 98 2.05 12.29 22.09
CA LYS A 98 2.76 11.81 23.30
C LYS A 98 3.07 10.32 23.31
N TYR A 99 2.91 9.67 22.15
CA TYR A 99 3.03 8.23 22.00
C TYR A 99 3.97 7.83 20.85
N ALA A 100 5.03 8.60 20.63
CA ALA A 100 6.01 8.38 19.55
C ALA A 100 6.52 6.93 19.53
N ALA A 101 7.07 6.44 20.65
CA ALA A 101 7.55 5.06 20.78
C ALA A 101 6.51 4.00 20.36
N ALA A 102 5.26 4.16 20.78
CA ALA A 102 4.20 3.19 20.46
C ALA A 102 3.80 3.25 18.98
N LYS A 103 3.81 4.44 18.37
CA LYS A 103 3.54 4.60 16.94
C LYS A 103 4.68 4.05 16.08
N MET A 104 5.93 4.23 16.50
CA MET A 104 7.11 3.62 15.85
C MET A 104 7.02 2.10 15.87
N ALA A 105 6.69 1.53 17.02
CA ALA A 105 6.47 0.09 17.18
C ALA A 105 5.35 -0.39 16.25
N MET A 106 4.20 0.30 16.25
CA MET A 106 3.08 -0.03 15.37
C MET A 106 3.45 -0.05 13.88
N CYS A 107 4.23 0.92 13.41
CA CYS A 107 4.71 0.93 12.01
C CYS A 107 5.67 -0.24 11.74
N SER A 108 6.56 -0.53 12.68
CA SER A 108 7.50 -1.65 12.60
C SER A 108 6.78 -3.00 12.57
N ASP A 109 5.75 -3.16 13.39
CA ASP A 109 4.92 -4.36 13.48
C ASP A 109 4.09 -4.53 12.21
N LEU A 110 3.56 -3.44 11.63
CA LEU A 110 2.86 -3.46 10.34
C LEU A 110 3.78 -3.96 9.22
N PHE A 111 5.00 -3.43 9.15
CA PHE A 111 6.00 -3.89 8.19
C PHE A 111 6.26 -5.40 8.31
N ASP A 112 6.52 -5.89 9.53
CA ASP A 112 6.81 -7.31 9.73
C ASP A 112 5.59 -8.20 9.43
N CYS A 113 4.40 -7.74 9.82
CA CYS A 113 3.14 -8.41 9.53
C CYS A 113 2.93 -8.60 8.02
N LEU A 114 3.08 -7.53 7.23
CA LEU A 114 2.91 -7.58 5.78
C LEU A 114 3.99 -8.41 5.09
N ARG A 115 5.23 -8.35 5.58
CA ARG A 115 6.33 -9.18 5.07
C ARG A 115 6.03 -10.67 5.25
N VAL A 116 5.55 -11.08 6.43
CA VAL A 116 5.17 -12.47 6.71
C VAL A 116 3.98 -12.90 5.84
N LEU A 117 2.96 -12.05 5.70
CA LEU A 117 1.81 -12.34 4.84
C LEU A 117 2.23 -12.51 3.38
N THR A 118 3.10 -11.64 2.88
CA THR A 118 3.63 -11.72 1.52
C THR A 118 4.36 -13.05 1.29
N ALA A 119 5.20 -13.48 2.23
CA ALA A 119 5.89 -14.77 2.15
C ALA A 119 4.91 -15.97 2.15
N ARG A 120 3.84 -15.91 2.94
CA ARG A 120 2.78 -16.94 2.96
C ARG A 120 2.00 -17.02 1.64
N HIS A 121 1.79 -15.88 0.98
CA HIS A 121 1.14 -15.84 -0.32
C HIS A 121 2.04 -16.38 -1.43
N ALA A 122 3.34 -16.06 -1.39
CA ALA A 122 4.32 -16.61 -2.33
C ALA A 122 4.43 -18.14 -2.22
N SER A 123 4.40 -18.70 -0.99
CA SER A 123 4.50 -20.15 -0.80
C SER A 123 3.23 -20.91 -1.23
N ARG A 124 2.05 -20.28 -1.18
CA ARG A 124 0.79 -20.85 -1.72
C ARG A 124 0.70 -20.79 -3.24
N ALA A 125 1.47 -19.92 -3.91
CA ALA A 125 1.49 -19.77 -5.36
C ALA A 125 2.34 -20.83 -6.08
N LYS A 126 2.80 -21.89 -5.38
CA LYS A 126 3.51 -22.99 -6.04
C LYS A 126 2.54 -23.67 -7.01
N PRO A 127 2.82 -23.70 -8.33
CA PRO A 127 1.99 -24.42 -9.26
C PRO A 127 2.06 -25.90 -8.87
N ARG A 128 0.92 -26.45 -8.46
CA ARG A 128 0.73 -27.90 -8.43
C ARG A 128 1.11 -28.35 -9.83
N ARG A 129 2.24 -29.06 -9.99
CA ARG A 129 2.62 -29.69 -11.26
C ARG A 129 1.42 -30.51 -11.68
N ALA A 130 0.64 -29.97 -12.62
CA ALA A 130 -0.30 -30.77 -13.37
C ALA A 130 0.59 -31.74 -14.14
N THR A 131 0.49 -33.02 -13.82
CA THR A 131 0.95 -34.08 -14.70
C THR A 131 0.11 -33.96 -15.95
N VAL A 132 0.58 -33.18 -16.92
CA VAL A 132 -0.06 -33.05 -18.24
C VAL A 132 0.30 -34.33 -18.98
N ALA A 133 -0.66 -35.24 -19.05
CA ALA A 133 -0.69 -36.26 -20.08
C ALA A 133 -0.74 -35.54 -21.44
N SER A 134 0.17 -35.96 -22.32
CA SER A 134 0.35 -35.47 -23.68
C SER A 134 -0.98 -35.45 -24.45
N GLY A 135 -1.27 -34.33 -25.09
CA GLY A 135 -2.41 -34.14 -25.98
C GLY A 135 -2.18 -32.87 -26.79
N ASP A 136 -1.66 -33.08 -28.00
CA ASP A 136 -1.25 -32.06 -28.97
C ASP A 136 -2.32 -30.99 -29.23
N PHE A 137 -1.97 -29.72 -29.01
CA PHE A 137 -2.53 -28.58 -29.74
C PHE A 137 -1.49 -27.43 -29.78
N PRO A 138 -1.10 -26.93 -30.95
CA PRO A 138 -0.16 -25.82 -31.04
C PRO A 138 -0.89 -24.49 -30.74
N ARG A 139 -0.51 -23.82 -29.65
CA ARG A 139 -0.80 -22.39 -29.44
C ARG A 139 0.51 -21.61 -29.49
N PRO A 140 0.56 -20.44 -30.15
CA PRO A 140 1.80 -19.70 -30.33
C PRO A 140 2.27 -19.12 -28.99
N LEU A 141 3.46 -19.53 -28.55
CA LEU A 141 4.23 -18.88 -27.51
C LEU A 141 4.90 -17.65 -28.12
N VAL A 142 4.40 -16.46 -27.82
CA VAL A 142 5.16 -15.23 -28.02
C VAL A 142 6.12 -15.08 -26.84
N CYS A 143 7.36 -15.55 -27.04
CA CYS A 143 8.50 -15.20 -26.22
C CYS A 143 8.82 -13.72 -26.41
N TYR A 144 8.61 -12.89 -25.39
CA TYR A 144 9.21 -11.55 -25.36
C TYR A 144 10.67 -11.69 -24.93
N SER A 145 11.53 -11.90 -25.93
CA SER A 145 12.95 -11.53 -25.84
C SER A 145 13.04 -10.02 -25.92
N ALA A 146 13.78 -9.41 -24.99
CA ALA A 146 14.01 -7.97 -24.95
C ALA A 146 14.79 -7.53 -26.19
N ASP A 147 14.18 -6.68 -27.02
CA ASP A 147 14.86 -5.90 -28.04
C ASP A 147 14.40 -4.44 -27.94
N VAL A 148 15.32 -3.57 -27.52
CA VAL A 148 15.03 -2.23 -26.97
C VAL A 148 14.91 -1.17 -28.08
N LYS A 149 14.25 -1.49 -29.20
CA LYS A 149 14.16 -0.58 -30.36
C LYS A 149 12.74 -0.32 -30.90
N ASN A 150 11.68 -0.75 -30.22
CA ASN A 150 10.30 -0.50 -30.66
C ASN A 150 9.32 -0.29 -29.48
N LEU A 151 9.67 0.59 -28.52
CA LEU A 151 8.75 0.97 -27.44
C LEU A 151 7.86 2.18 -27.75
N GLU A 152 8.14 2.95 -28.80
CA GLU A 152 7.41 4.20 -29.08
C GLU A 152 5.95 3.94 -29.48
N GLN A 153 5.72 2.99 -30.39
CA GLN A 153 4.36 2.65 -30.86
C GLN A 153 3.40 2.15 -29.77
N PRO A 154 3.78 1.21 -28.87
CA PRO A 154 2.88 0.77 -27.80
C PRO A 154 2.66 1.86 -26.73
N LEU A 155 3.65 2.74 -26.48
CA LEU A 155 3.47 3.87 -25.55
C LEU A 155 2.53 4.93 -26.12
N GLU A 156 2.64 5.27 -27.40
CA GLU A 156 1.74 6.24 -28.05
C GLU A 156 0.29 5.75 -28.05
N ALA A 157 0.06 4.46 -28.30
CA ALA A 157 -1.26 3.85 -28.21
C ALA A 157 -1.85 3.91 -26.79
N GLN A 158 -1.02 3.70 -25.76
CA GLN A 158 -1.44 3.86 -24.36
C GLN A 158 -1.73 5.32 -24.01
N LEU A 159 -0.92 6.26 -24.49
CA LEU A 159 -1.13 7.69 -24.26
C LEU A 159 -2.45 8.17 -24.89
N HIS A 160 -2.71 7.75 -26.13
CA HIS A 160 -3.94 8.09 -26.84
C HIS A 160 -5.18 7.53 -26.12
N SER A 161 -5.09 6.30 -25.61
CA SER A 161 -6.16 5.68 -24.82
C SER A 161 -6.45 6.47 -23.53
N LEU A 162 -5.41 6.97 -22.85
CA LEU A 162 -5.58 7.77 -21.64
C LEU A 162 -6.16 9.16 -21.94
N ASP A 163 -5.75 9.79 -23.03
CA ASP A 163 -6.27 11.09 -23.46
C ASP A 163 -7.74 11.03 -23.88
N GLU A 164 -8.17 9.98 -24.58
CA GLU A 164 -9.58 9.75 -24.90
C GLU A 164 -10.43 9.59 -23.63
N ARG A 165 -9.91 8.85 -22.64
CA ARG A 165 -10.59 8.65 -21.35
C ARG A 165 -10.70 9.95 -20.54
N ARG A 166 -9.66 10.78 -20.60
CA ARG A 166 -9.67 12.13 -19.99
C ARG A 166 -10.70 13.04 -20.67
N ARG A 167 -10.79 13.02 -22.01
CA ARG A 167 -11.79 13.80 -22.76
C ARG A 167 -13.21 13.38 -22.44
N THR A 168 -13.48 12.07 -22.33
CA THR A 168 -14.81 11.56 -21.96
C THR A 168 -15.20 11.99 -20.54
N LEU A 169 -14.28 11.87 -19.58
CA LEU A 169 -14.53 12.35 -18.20
C LEU A 169 -14.80 13.86 -18.15
N ASN A 170 -14.02 14.66 -18.88
CA ASN A 170 -14.23 16.11 -18.94
C ASN A 170 -15.54 16.50 -19.66
N ALA A 171 -16.00 15.71 -20.62
CA ALA A 171 -17.31 15.92 -21.26
C ALA A 171 -18.47 15.62 -20.31
N VAL A 172 -18.33 14.61 -19.45
CA VAL A 172 -19.33 14.27 -18.42
C VAL A 172 -19.39 15.35 -17.33
N VAL A 173 -18.25 15.90 -16.91
CA VAL A 173 -18.20 17.00 -15.92
C VAL A 173 -18.83 18.29 -16.44
N ARG A 174 -18.76 18.56 -17.75
CA ARG A 174 -19.36 19.75 -18.37
C ARG A 174 -20.84 19.61 -18.75
N THR A 175 -21.39 18.40 -18.69
CA THR A 175 -22.80 18.11 -19.03
C THR A 175 -23.66 17.84 -17.79
N ALA A 176 -23.08 17.88 -16.58
CA ALA A 176 -23.88 17.89 -15.36
C ALA A 176 -24.69 19.20 -15.32
N PRO A 177 -26.05 19.14 -15.38
CA PRO A 177 -26.85 20.33 -15.20
C PRO A 177 -26.65 20.84 -13.77
N THR A 178 -26.25 22.11 -13.68
CA THR A 178 -26.38 22.91 -12.48
C THR A 178 -27.86 22.90 -12.08
N CYS A 179 -28.25 22.01 -11.16
CA CYS A 179 -29.47 22.21 -10.38
C CYS A 179 -29.23 23.40 -9.45
N ALA A 180 -29.37 24.59 -10.02
CA ALA A 180 -29.66 25.80 -9.30
C ALA A 180 -31.16 25.81 -8.97
N SER A 181 -31.46 26.28 -7.75
CA SER A 181 -32.75 26.82 -7.30
C SER A 181 -33.87 25.83 -6.97
N LEU A 182 -34.08 25.57 -5.67
CA LEU A 182 -35.05 26.31 -4.84
C LEU A 182 -34.75 26.07 -3.36
#